data_AF-J3LM05-F1
#
_entry.id   AF-J3LM05-F1
#
_cell.length_a   1.000
_cell.length_b   1.000
_cell.length_c   1.000
_cell.angle_alpha   90.00
_cell.angle_beta   90.00
_cell.angle_gamma   90.00
#
_symmetry.space_group_name_H-M   'P 1'
#
loop_
_entity.id
_entity.type
_entity.pdbx_description
1 polymer ?
#
loop_
_entity_poly.entity_id
_entity_poly.type
_entity_poly.pdbx_seq_one_letter_code
_entity_poly.pdbx_strand_id
1 'polypeptide(L)'
;MATAARSTALLRPPVRQVSSLLFHVPLSSAPTLGLGLTVGRAALVRLRCSAAEAGDDGGKRVSARLALTQQVLRDAEERAALAGSDPAPKISLDHVTVNFARSGGPGGQNVNKVNTKVDMRFNVNEAHWLGERIKERILQTEKNRINKDGELVISSTKTRTQKGNIEDALQKIQAIIDAASYVPPPPSEEQKKKIEKIAAAAERKRLQKKKVLSQKKEFRRNRTSWD
;
A
#
# COMPACT_ATOMS: atom_id res chain seq x y z
N MET A 1 51.14 55.50 -10.60
CA MET A 1 51.70 54.20 -10.99
C MET A 1 50.57 53.35 -11.54
N ALA A 2 50.67 53.01 -12.82
CA ALA A 2 49.66 52.32 -13.61
C ALA A 2 49.97 50.82 -13.70
N THR A 3 48.95 49.98 -13.62
CA THR A 3 48.98 48.56 -14.06
C THR A 3 47.51 48.13 -14.21
N ALA A 4 46.92 48.30 -15.40
CA ALA A 4 46.95 47.38 -16.54
C ALA A 4 45.93 46.23 -16.40
N ALA A 5 44.80 46.42 -17.07
CA ALA A 5 43.78 45.44 -17.34
C ALA A 5 44.34 44.25 -18.14
N ARG A 6 43.88 43.03 -17.81
CA ARG A 6 44.09 41.84 -18.65
C ARG A 6 42.74 41.22 -19.03
N SER A 7 42.47 41.42 -20.31
CA SER A 7 41.41 40.81 -21.12
C SER A 7 41.61 39.30 -21.19
N THR A 8 40.58 38.51 -20.85
CA THR A 8 40.56 37.07 -21.09
C THR A 8 39.55 36.76 -22.20
N ALA A 9 40.09 36.16 -23.26
CA ALA A 9 39.46 35.95 -24.55
C ALA A 9 38.41 34.83 -24.51
N LEU A 10 37.33 35.07 -25.26
CA LEU A 10 36.28 34.12 -25.60
C LEU A 10 36.85 33.00 -26.49
N LEU A 11 36.89 31.77 -25.99
CA LEU A 11 37.17 30.58 -26.78
C LEU A 11 35.86 29.97 -27.28
N ARG A 12 35.62 30.11 -28.59
CA ARG A 12 34.57 29.42 -29.33
C ARG A 12 34.92 27.93 -29.50
N PRO A 13 34.00 26.99 -29.28
CA PRO A 13 34.22 25.58 -29.62
C PRO A 13 34.06 25.34 -31.14
N PRO A 14 34.79 24.36 -31.71
CA PRO A 14 34.74 24.06 -33.14
C PRO A 14 33.48 23.30 -33.57
N VAL A 15 32.99 23.68 -34.74
CA VAL A 15 31.87 23.08 -35.48
C VAL A 15 32.27 21.65 -35.91
N ARG A 16 31.53 20.64 -35.45
CA ARG A 16 31.62 19.27 -35.98
C ARG A 16 30.63 19.09 -37.13
N GLN A 17 31.16 18.71 -38.29
CA GLN A 17 30.42 18.30 -39.47
C GLN A 17 29.50 17.12 -39.17
N VAL A 18 28.22 17.26 -39.50
CA VAL A 18 27.25 16.15 -39.55
C VAL A 18 27.32 15.54 -40.94
N SER A 19 27.87 14.33 -41.04
CA SER A 19 27.83 13.52 -42.25
C SER A 19 26.51 12.74 -42.28
N SER A 20 25.73 12.97 -43.33
CA SER A 20 24.44 12.35 -43.61
C SER A 20 24.63 10.90 -44.02
N LEU A 21 24.36 9.96 -43.10
CA LEU A 21 24.18 8.56 -43.44
C LEU A 21 22.69 8.23 -43.47
N LEU A 22 22.19 8.11 -44.70
CA LEU A 22 20.90 7.55 -45.06
C LEU A 22 20.83 6.10 -44.57
N PHE A 23 20.09 5.86 -43.48
CA PHE A 23 19.71 4.50 -43.09
C PHE A 23 18.32 4.19 -43.61
N HIS A 24 18.30 3.27 -44.57
CA HIS A 24 17.13 2.56 -45.06
C HIS A 24 16.38 1.89 -43.90
N VAL A 25 15.08 2.14 -43.80
CA VAL A 25 14.15 1.42 -42.92
C VAL A 25 13.66 0.17 -43.64
N PRO A 26 13.96 -1.06 -43.19
CA PRO A 26 13.25 -2.22 -43.68
C PRO A 26 11.89 -2.33 -42.97
N LEU A 27 10.85 -2.38 -43.79
CA LEU A 27 9.48 -2.70 -43.42
C LEU A 27 9.43 -4.17 -42.95
N SER A 28 9.35 -4.41 -41.65
CA SER A 28 9.18 -5.75 -41.08
C SER A 28 7.79 -5.89 -40.45
N SER A 29 7.06 -6.87 -40.96
CA SER A 29 5.73 -7.33 -40.59
C SER A 29 5.58 -7.64 -39.10
N ALA A 30 4.52 -7.08 -38.49
CA ALA A 30 4.11 -7.39 -37.12
C ALA A 30 3.44 -8.77 -37.04
N PRO A 31 3.83 -9.65 -36.10
CA PRO A 31 3.00 -10.76 -35.68
C PRO A 31 1.99 -10.26 -34.63
N THR A 32 0.71 -10.46 -34.91
CA THR A 32 -0.38 -10.35 -33.94
C THR A 32 -0.24 -11.44 -32.89
N LEU A 33 0.38 -11.12 -31.75
CA LEU A 33 0.25 -11.91 -30.53
C LEU A 33 -0.74 -11.22 -29.61
N GLY A 34 -1.92 -11.84 -29.51
CA GLY A 34 -2.96 -11.47 -28.57
C GLY A 34 -2.46 -11.54 -27.14
N LEU A 35 -2.08 -10.39 -26.59
CA LEU A 35 -1.96 -10.17 -25.16
C LEU A 35 -3.36 -10.19 -24.56
N GLY A 36 -3.81 -11.40 -24.20
CA GLY A 36 -4.85 -11.60 -23.20
C GLY A 36 -4.33 -11.14 -21.85
N LEU A 37 -4.30 -9.82 -21.63
CA LEU A 37 -4.18 -9.24 -20.30
C LEU A 37 -5.45 -9.59 -19.52
N THR A 38 -5.44 -10.73 -18.85
CA THR A 38 -6.29 -10.92 -17.67
C THR A 38 -5.75 -9.97 -16.61
N VAL A 39 -6.20 -8.71 -16.67
CA VAL A 39 -6.06 -7.78 -15.56
C VAL A 39 -6.77 -8.45 -14.41
N GLY A 40 -5.99 -9.07 -13.52
CA GLY A 40 -6.48 -9.53 -12.24
C GLY A 40 -7.27 -8.38 -11.64
N ARG A 41 -8.55 -8.64 -11.35
CA ARG A 41 -9.39 -7.76 -10.58
C ARG A 41 -8.70 -7.56 -9.24
N ALA A 42 -7.76 -6.62 -9.16
CA ALA A 42 -7.67 -5.80 -7.98
C ALA A 42 -9.10 -5.37 -7.74
N ALA A 43 -9.65 -5.71 -6.58
CA ALA A 43 -10.86 -5.10 -6.08
C ALA A 43 -10.54 -3.60 -5.95
N LEU A 44 -10.59 -2.89 -7.09
CA LEU A 44 -11.17 -1.58 -7.17
C LEU A 44 -12.50 -1.78 -6.47
N VAL A 45 -12.52 -1.45 -5.19
CA VAL A 45 -13.72 -0.93 -4.57
C VAL A 45 -14.13 0.16 -5.55
N ARG A 46 -15.06 -0.18 -6.45
CA ARG A 46 -15.80 0.81 -7.19
C ARG A 46 -16.48 1.54 -6.05
N LEU A 47 -15.87 2.64 -5.62
CA LEU A 47 -16.58 3.75 -5.03
C LEU A 47 -17.60 4.12 -6.09
N ARG A 48 -18.75 3.44 -6.06
CA ARG A 48 -19.97 3.98 -6.60
C ARG A 48 -20.10 5.27 -5.81
N CYS A 49 -19.74 6.36 -6.45
CA CYS A 49 -20.29 7.65 -6.08
C CYS A 49 -21.80 7.46 -6.24
N SER A 50 -22.47 7.00 -5.19
CA SER A 50 -23.90 7.14 -5.07
C SER A 50 -24.11 8.64 -5.01
N ALA A 51 -24.36 9.25 -6.16
CA ALA A 51 -25.13 10.48 -6.18
C ALA A 51 -26.39 10.11 -5.40
N ALA A 52 -26.53 10.69 -4.21
CA ALA A 52 -27.74 10.53 -3.43
C ALA A 52 -28.90 10.85 -4.37
N GLU A 53 -29.80 9.89 -4.53
CA GLU A 53 -31.02 10.10 -5.28
C GLU A 53 -31.65 11.40 -4.79
N ALA A 54 -31.95 12.29 -5.73
CA ALA A 54 -32.54 13.58 -5.46
C ALA A 54 -34.02 13.39 -5.09
N GLY A 55 -34.27 12.79 -3.93
CA GLY A 55 -35.55 12.91 -3.23
C GLY A 55 -35.65 14.31 -2.64
N ASP A 56 -36.68 15.05 -3.04
CA ASP A 56 -37.11 16.30 -2.42
C ASP A 56 -37.78 16.04 -1.07
N ASP A 57 -37.06 15.38 -0.17
CA ASP A 57 -37.44 15.32 1.23
C ASP A 57 -36.71 16.46 1.94
N GLY A 58 -37.43 17.27 2.72
CA GLY A 58 -36.94 18.48 3.40
C GLY A 58 -35.82 18.25 4.44
N GLY A 59 -35.16 17.10 4.40
CA GLY A 59 -33.99 16.75 5.18
C GLY A 59 -32.77 17.60 4.83
N LYS A 60 -32.05 18.04 5.87
CA LYS A 60 -30.76 18.73 5.73
C LYS A 60 -29.78 17.83 4.96
N ARG A 61 -29.49 18.19 3.70
CA ARG A 61 -28.51 17.48 2.87
C ARG A 61 -27.14 17.50 3.55
N VAL A 62 -26.68 16.33 3.98
CA VAL A 62 -25.36 16.15 4.58
C VAL A 62 -24.30 16.32 3.49
N SER A 63 -23.21 17.04 3.78
CA SER A 63 -22.15 17.22 2.78
C SER A 63 -21.52 15.87 2.42
N ALA A 64 -21.10 15.68 1.16
CA ALA A 64 -20.50 14.43 0.70
C ALA A 64 -19.32 13.95 1.56
N ARG A 65 -18.56 14.90 2.17
CA ARG A 65 -17.47 14.56 3.10
C ARG A 65 -17.96 14.03 4.44
N LEU A 66 -19.00 14.62 5.01
CA LEU A 66 -19.59 14.14 6.26
C LEU A 66 -20.21 12.76 6.05
N ALA A 67 -20.88 12.54 4.91
CA ALA A 67 -21.41 11.24 4.52
C ALA A 67 -20.30 10.18 4.42
N LEU A 68 -19.16 10.52 3.79
CA LEU A 68 -18.01 9.61 3.72
C LEU A 68 -17.47 9.23 5.10
N THR A 69 -17.36 10.19 6.02
CA THR A 69 -16.92 9.90 7.40
C THR A 69 -17.89 8.96 8.11
N GLN A 70 -19.21 9.19 7.98
CA GLN A 70 -20.23 8.31 8.56
C GLN A 70 -20.17 6.90 7.96
N GLN A 71 -19.94 6.80 6.65
CA GLN A 71 -19.75 5.51 5.99
C GLN A 71 -18.54 4.76 6.54
N VAL A 72 -17.38 5.42 6.69
CA VAL A 72 -16.18 4.80 7.27
C VAL A 72 -16.41 4.28 8.69
N LEU A 73 -17.21 4.98 9.50
CA LEU A 73 -17.58 4.54 10.84
C LEU A 73 -18.49 3.30 10.80
N ARG A 74 -19.51 3.31 9.94
CA ARG A 74 -20.39 2.15 9.73
C ARG A 74 -19.62 0.94 9.23
N ASP A 75 -18.76 1.11 8.23
CA ASP A 75 -17.91 0.05 7.71
C ASP A 75 -16.98 -0.51 8.81
N ALA A 76 -16.55 0.31 9.76
CA ALA A 76 -15.73 -0.14 10.89
C ALA A 76 -16.54 -0.97 11.90
N GLU A 77 -17.78 -0.59 12.16
CA GLU A 77 -18.71 -1.36 12.99
C GLU A 77 -19.07 -2.69 12.33
N GLU A 78 -19.39 -2.69 11.04
CA GLU A 78 -19.66 -3.90 10.27
C GLU A 78 -18.45 -4.84 10.26
N ARG A 79 -17.24 -4.30 10.05
CA ARG A 79 -15.99 -5.09 10.11
C ARG A 79 -15.74 -5.72 11.47
N ALA A 80 -16.14 -5.04 12.55
CA ALA A 80 -16.04 -5.57 13.91
C ALA A 80 -17.13 -6.61 14.19
N ALA A 81 -18.36 -6.39 13.73
CA ALA A 81 -19.47 -7.33 13.90
C ALA A 81 -19.27 -8.63 13.12
N LEU A 82 -18.67 -8.57 11.93
CA LEU A 82 -18.32 -9.74 11.11
C LEU A 82 -17.10 -10.50 11.64
N ALA A 83 -16.30 -9.89 12.52
CA ALA A 83 -15.21 -10.60 13.16
C ALA A 83 -15.82 -11.50 14.24
N GLY A 84 -16.02 -12.78 13.91
CA GLY A 84 -16.39 -13.79 14.89
C GLY A 84 -15.45 -13.75 16.09
N SER A 85 -15.96 -14.06 17.28
CA SER A 85 -15.19 -14.11 18.53
C SER A 85 -14.23 -15.31 18.61
N ASP A 86 -13.89 -15.91 17.47
CA ASP A 86 -13.15 -17.15 17.42
C ASP A 86 -11.67 -16.88 17.72
N PRO A 87 -11.02 -17.74 18.51
CA PRO A 87 -9.61 -17.60 18.81
C PRO A 87 -8.79 -17.69 17.50
N ALA A 88 -7.70 -16.91 17.45
CA ALA A 88 -6.79 -16.95 16.31
C ALA A 88 -6.36 -18.39 16.03
N PRO A 89 -6.47 -18.86 14.77
CA PRO A 89 -6.20 -20.24 14.46
C PRO A 89 -4.71 -20.53 14.67
N LYS A 90 -4.42 -21.68 15.28
CA LYS A 90 -3.06 -22.09 15.64
C LYS A 90 -2.41 -22.87 14.51
N ILE A 91 -1.17 -22.53 14.18
CA ILE A 91 -0.37 -23.27 13.21
C ILE A 91 0.44 -24.38 13.86
N SER A 92 0.42 -25.58 13.26
CA SER A 92 1.27 -26.71 13.62
C SER A 92 2.29 -27.00 12.51
N LEU A 93 3.20 -27.95 12.76
CA LEU A 93 4.20 -28.38 11.79
C LEU A 93 3.58 -29.03 10.54
N ASP A 94 2.39 -29.61 10.65
CA ASP A 94 1.72 -30.31 9.56
C ASP A 94 1.23 -29.36 8.46
N HIS A 95 1.13 -28.07 8.77
CA HIS A 95 0.66 -27.04 7.84
C HIS A 95 1.79 -26.38 7.05
N VAL A 96 3.06 -26.73 7.32
CA VAL A 96 4.22 -26.04 6.75
C VAL A 96 5.22 -27.00 6.15
N THR A 97 5.86 -26.57 5.07
CA THR A 97 7.02 -27.28 4.51
C THR A 97 8.30 -26.73 5.15
N VAL A 98 9.12 -27.60 5.72
CA VAL A 98 10.36 -27.24 6.42
C VAL A 98 11.56 -27.72 5.62
N ASN A 99 12.41 -26.79 5.20
CA ASN A 99 13.69 -27.08 4.58
C ASN A 99 14.83 -26.61 5.49
N PHE A 100 15.94 -27.35 5.48
CA PHE A 100 17.13 -27.01 6.24
C PHE A 100 18.25 -26.55 5.32
N ALA A 101 18.95 -25.51 5.75
CA ALA A 101 20.10 -24.95 5.05
C ALA A 101 21.24 -24.67 6.03
N ARG A 102 22.42 -24.32 5.50
CA ARG A 102 23.50 -23.79 6.33
C ARG A 102 23.17 -22.37 6.77
N SER A 103 23.45 -22.05 8.02
CA SER A 103 23.31 -20.68 8.52
C SER A 103 24.41 -19.79 7.94
N GLY A 104 24.09 -18.53 7.63
CA GLY A 104 25.12 -17.54 7.32
C GLY A 104 25.78 -17.02 8.60
N GLY A 105 27.06 -16.66 8.54
CA GLY A 105 27.77 -16.05 9.67
C GLY A 105 29.29 -16.25 9.61
N PRO A 106 30.05 -15.56 10.49
CA PRO A 106 31.50 -15.74 10.59
C PRO A 106 31.81 -17.21 10.88
N GLY A 107 32.71 -17.77 10.06
CA GLY A 107 32.96 -19.21 9.98
C GLY A 107 33.36 -19.86 11.30
N GLY A 108 32.91 -21.09 11.48
CA GLY A 108 33.23 -21.95 12.62
C GLY A 108 32.84 -23.39 12.34
N GLN A 109 33.27 -24.34 13.19
CA GLN A 109 33.01 -25.76 12.95
C GLN A 109 31.52 -26.08 12.80
N ASN A 110 30.64 -25.47 13.62
CA ASN A 110 29.20 -25.73 13.54
C ASN A 110 28.55 -25.15 12.28
N VAL A 111 28.92 -23.94 11.87
CA VAL A 111 28.34 -23.25 10.70
C VAL A 111 28.64 -24.00 9.41
N ASN A 112 29.85 -24.56 9.29
CA ASN A 112 30.28 -25.26 8.08
C ASN A 112 29.77 -26.71 8.01
N LYS A 113 29.51 -27.34 9.16
CA LYS A 113 29.16 -28.77 9.23
C LYS A 113 27.66 -29.04 9.40
N VAL A 114 26.91 -28.15 10.06
CA VAL A 114 25.52 -28.43 10.47
C VAL A 114 24.53 -27.50 9.76
N ASN A 115 23.51 -28.09 9.14
CA ASN A 115 22.41 -27.36 8.51
C ASN A 115 21.42 -26.88 9.57
N THR A 116 21.75 -25.79 10.27
CA THR A 116 20.95 -25.25 11.38
C THR A 116 19.90 -24.25 10.93
N LYS A 117 20.06 -23.60 9.76
CA LYS A 117 19.08 -22.64 9.23
C LYS A 117 17.81 -23.38 8.84
N VAL A 118 16.68 -22.82 9.23
CA VAL A 118 15.35 -23.33 8.86
C VAL A 118 14.73 -22.35 7.88
N ASP A 119 14.33 -22.85 6.72
CA ASP A 119 13.53 -22.14 5.73
C ASP A 119 12.15 -22.81 5.68
N MET A 120 11.15 -22.10 6.18
CA MET A 120 9.76 -22.58 6.33
C MET A 120 8.89 -21.93 5.26
N ARG A 121 8.11 -22.75 4.56
CA ARG A 121 7.17 -22.31 3.51
C ARG A 121 5.75 -22.67 3.94
N PHE A 122 4.86 -21.70 3.86
CA PHE A 122 3.45 -21.84 4.23
C PHE A 122 2.58 -21.39 3.06
N ASN A 123 1.75 -22.30 2.52
CA ASN A 123 0.81 -21.95 1.45
C ASN A 123 -0.45 -21.31 2.03
N VAL A 124 -0.58 -19.98 1.85
CA VAL A 124 -1.70 -19.21 2.42
C VAL A 124 -3.02 -19.51 1.70
N ASN A 125 -2.96 -19.78 0.39
CA ASN A 125 -4.15 -20.02 -0.43
C ASN A 125 -4.81 -21.36 -0.12
N GLU A 126 -4.01 -22.41 0.04
CA GLU A 126 -4.45 -23.78 0.31
C GLU A 126 -4.91 -24.01 1.77
N ALA A 127 -4.64 -23.08 2.69
CA ALA A 127 -4.98 -23.22 4.10
C ALA A 127 -6.51 -23.14 4.34
N HIS A 128 -7.23 -24.28 4.30
CA HIS A 128 -8.69 -24.32 4.49
C HIS A 128 -9.15 -23.89 5.90
N TRP A 129 -8.30 -24.05 6.91
CA TRP A 129 -8.58 -23.68 8.30
C TRP A 129 -8.46 -22.17 8.55
N LEU A 130 -7.96 -21.40 7.58
CA LEU A 130 -7.78 -19.96 7.67
C LEU A 130 -8.94 -19.25 6.98
N GLY A 131 -9.60 -18.31 7.68
CA GLY A 131 -10.68 -17.53 7.09
C GLY A 131 -10.20 -16.66 5.92
N GLU A 132 -11.05 -16.46 4.92
CA GLU A 132 -10.70 -15.73 3.69
C GLU A 132 -10.17 -14.32 3.98
N ARG A 133 -10.80 -13.62 4.93
CA ARG A 133 -10.35 -12.32 5.40
C ARG A 133 -8.89 -12.35 5.91
N ILE A 134 -8.52 -13.39 6.66
CA ILE A 134 -7.17 -13.50 7.21
C ILE A 134 -6.18 -13.80 6.09
N LYS A 135 -6.54 -14.69 5.15
CA LYS A 135 -5.72 -14.96 3.94
C LYS A 135 -5.42 -13.69 3.17
N GLU A 136 -6.45 -12.93 2.80
CA GLU A 136 -6.29 -11.68 2.07
C GLU A 136 -5.42 -10.68 2.83
N ARG A 137 -5.58 -10.59 4.15
CA ARG A 137 -4.79 -9.66 4.98
C ARG A 137 -3.33 -10.06 5.07
N ILE A 138 -3.02 -11.35 5.16
CA ILE A 138 -1.64 -11.86 5.10
C ILE A 138 -1.04 -11.55 3.73
N LEU A 139 -1.77 -11.82 2.64
CA LEU A 139 -1.32 -11.54 1.27
C LEU A 139 -1.02 -10.05 1.05
N GLN A 140 -1.82 -9.16 1.63
CA GLN A 140 -1.62 -7.71 1.53
C GLN A 140 -0.45 -7.22 2.40
N THR A 141 -0.33 -7.72 3.63
CA THR A 141 0.64 -7.22 4.63
C THR A 141 2.04 -7.76 4.36
N GLU A 142 2.16 -9.07 4.08
CA GLU A 142 3.42 -9.78 3.90
C GLU A 142 3.80 -9.95 2.42
N LYS A 143 3.29 -9.09 1.53
CA LYS A 143 3.50 -9.16 0.07
C LYS A 143 4.95 -9.31 -0.38
N ASN A 144 5.91 -8.80 0.41
CA ASN A 144 7.33 -8.85 0.10
C ASN A 144 7.97 -10.23 0.38
N ARG A 145 7.30 -11.08 1.16
CA ARG A 145 7.77 -12.39 1.60
C ARG A 145 6.99 -13.54 0.96
N ILE A 146 6.06 -13.21 0.07
CA ILE A 146 5.19 -14.14 -0.62
C ILE A 146 5.73 -14.40 -2.03
N ASN A 147 5.79 -15.67 -2.41
CA ASN A 147 6.15 -16.10 -3.76
C ASN A 147 4.98 -15.90 -4.74
N LYS A 148 5.25 -16.06 -6.05
CA LYS A 148 4.21 -16.01 -7.09
C LYS A 148 3.09 -17.03 -6.88
N ASP A 149 3.41 -18.15 -6.24
CA ASP A 149 2.48 -19.24 -5.95
C ASP A 149 1.62 -18.99 -4.69
N GLY A 150 1.83 -17.87 -3.98
CA GLY A 150 1.10 -17.53 -2.75
C GLY A 150 1.67 -18.16 -1.48
N GLU A 151 2.90 -18.67 -1.55
CA GLU A 151 3.60 -19.23 -0.39
C GLU A 151 4.33 -18.13 0.39
N LEU A 152 4.06 -18.04 1.70
CA LEU A 152 4.80 -17.23 2.64
C LEU A 152 6.10 -17.94 3.03
N VAL A 153 7.24 -17.27 2.80
CA VAL A 153 8.57 -17.81 3.13
C VAL A 153 9.12 -17.13 4.38
N ILE A 154 9.47 -17.93 5.40
CA ILE A 154 10.07 -17.47 6.64
C ILE A 154 11.34 -18.26 6.93
N SER A 155 12.46 -17.56 7.15
CA SER A 155 13.70 -18.18 7.58
C SER A 155 14.03 -17.87 9.04
N SER A 156 14.63 -18.82 9.76
CA SER A 156 15.20 -18.60 11.09
C SER A 156 16.61 -19.19 11.25
N THR A 157 17.48 -18.40 11.87
CA THR A 157 18.88 -18.73 12.24
C THR A 157 19.22 -18.25 13.65
N LYS A 158 18.21 -18.13 14.53
CA LYS A 158 18.36 -17.51 15.85
C LYS A 158 19.23 -18.32 16.81
N THR A 159 19.16 -19.64 16.70
CA THR A 159 19.81 -20.59 17.60
C THR A 159 20.75 -21.53 16.84
N ARG A 160 21.65 -22.19 17.57
CA ARG A 160 22.57 -23.20 17.02
C ARG A 160 21.91 -24.57 16.77
N THR A 161 20.64 -24.75 17.13
CA THR A 161 19.93 -26.02 17.01
C THR A 161 18.80 -25.91 16.00
N GLN A 162 18.53 -26.99 15.27
CA GLN A 162 17.42 -27.02 14.30
C GLN A 162 16.07 -26.84 15.01
N LYS A 163 15.83 -27.58 16.10
CA LYS A 163 14.59 -27.51 16.88
C LYS A 163 14.25 -26.08 17.34
N GLY A 164 15.24 -25.35 17.88
CA GLY A 164 15.03 -23.97 18.31
C GLY A 164 14.69 -23.03 17.16
N ASN A 165 15.28 -23.25 15.98
CA ASN A 165 14.98 -22.47 14.78
C ASN A 165 13.62 -22.82 14.16
N ILE A 166 13.16 -24.07 14.29
CA ILE A 166 11.81 -24.50 13.88
C ILE A 166 10.76 -23.79 14.75
N GLU A 167 10.93 -23.84 16.08
CA GLU A 167 10.01 -23.19 17.02
C GLU A 167 9.95 -21.67 16.79
N ASP A 168 11.10 -21.02 16.56
CA ASP A 168 11.15 -19.58 16.25
C ASP A 168 10.50 -19.26 14.90
N ALA A 169 10.66 -20.10 13.87
CA ALA A 169 9.98 -19.93 12.59
C ALA A 169 8.46 -20.07 12.72
N LEU A 170 7.98 -21.08 13.46
CA LEU A 170 6.55 -21.25 13.75
C LEU A 170 5.98 -20.05 14.51
N GLN A 171 6.68 -19.56 15.54
CA GLN A 171 6.25 -18.38 16.30
C GLN A 171 6.13 -17.15 15.42
N LYS A 172 7.04 -16.96 14.45
CA LYS A 172 6.96 -15.85 13.48
C LYS A 172 5.72 -15.99 12.58
N ILE A 173 5.40 -17.19 12.10
CA ILE A 173 4.17 -17.39 11.31
C ILE A 173 2.94 -17.13 12.18
N GLN A 174 2.90 -17.67 13.40
CA GLN A 174 1.79 -17.45 14.32
C GLN A 174 1.59 -15.96 14.60
N ALA A 175 2.66 -15.20 14.84
CA ALA A 175 2.57 -13.77 15.06
C ALA A 175 1.99 -13.01 13.85
N ILE A 176 2.29 -13.45 12.63
CA ILE A 176 1.70 -12.88 11.41
C ILE A 176 0.21 -13.21 11.32
N ILE A 177 -0.17 -14.45 11.64
CA ILE A 177 -1.57 -14.87 11.68
C ILE A 177 -2.34 -14.08 12.75
N ASP A 178 -1.77 -13.93 13.94
CA ASP A 178 -2.37 -13.16 15.04
C ASP A 178 -2.56 -11.69 14.65
N ALA A 179 -1.55 -11.09 14.01
CA ALA A 179 -1.64 -9.72 13.51
C ALA A 179 -2.69 -9.56 12.39
N ALA A 180 -2.83 -10.55 11.52
CA ALA A 180 -3.84 -10.54 10.46
C ALA A 180 -5.25 -10.84 10.98
N SER A 181 -5.36 -11.66 12.03
CA SER A 181 -6.59 -11.97 12.76
C SER A 181 -7.06 -10.81 13.64
N TYR A 182 -6.16 -9.89 14.01
CA TYR A 182 -6.50 -8.75 14.83
C TYR A 182 -7.49 -7.84 14.12
N VAL A 183 -8.68 -7.70 14.73
CA VAL A 183 -9.71 -6.77 14.30
C VAL A 183 -9.78 -5.61 15.29
N PRO A 184 -9.57 -4.37 14.84
CA PRO A 184 -9.69 -3.22 15.74
C PRO A 184 -11.12 -3.17 16.29
N PRO A 185 -11.29 -2.93 17.60
CA PRO A 185 -12.62 -2.81 18.19
C PRO A 185 -13.38 -1.65 17.55
N PRO A 186 -14.73 -1.72 17.51
CA PRO A 186 -15.52 -0.64 16.97
C PRO A 186 -15.27 0.65 17.78
N PRO A 187 -15.26 1.82 17.13
CA PRO A 187 -15.02 3.08 17.83
C PRO A 187 -16.07 3.30 18.92
N SER A 188 -15.65 3.72 20.11
CA SER A 188 -16.56 4.05 21.21
C SER A 188 -17.49 5.20 20.81
N GLU A 189 -18.64 5.33 21.46
CA GLU A 189 -19.57 6.43 21.17
C GLU A 189 -18.92 7.81 21.31
N GLU A 190 -18.03 7.96 22.28
CA GLU A 190 -17.27 9.20 22.47
C GLU A 190 -16.32 9.47 21.31
N GLN A 191 -15.66 8.43 20.79
CA GLN A 191 -14.80 8.53 19.62
C GLN A 191 -15.61 8.91 18.37
N LYS A 192 -16.79 8.31 18.17
CA LYS A 192 -17.70 8.65 17.06
C LYS A 192 -18.10 10.13 17.13
N LYS A 193 -18.57 10.60 18.30
CA LYS A 193 -18.94 12.01 18.53
C LYS A 193 -17.76 12.95 18.28
N LYS A 194 -16.54 12.57 18.67
CA LYS A 194 -15.32 13.36 18.43
C LYS A 194 -15.00 13.44 16.94
N ILE A 195 -15.07 12.33 16.21
CA ILE A 195 -14.83 12.26 14.76
C ILE A 195 -15.85 13.14 14.00
N GLU A 196 -17.13 13.05 14.36
CA GLU A 196 -18.18 13.88 13.77
C GLU A 196 -17.95 15.38 14.00
N LYS A 197 -17.60 15.77 15.23
CA LYS A 197 -17.27 17.16 15.57
C LYS A 197 -16.10 17.67 14.74
N ILE A 198 -15.04 16.88 14.60
CA ILE A 198 -13.86 17.23 13.80
C ILE A 198 -14.24 17.38 12.33
N ALA A 199 -15.04 16.46 11.78
CA ALA A 199 -15.47 16.51 10.39
C ALA A 199 -16.37 17.73 10.10
N ALA A 200 -17.30 18.04 11.01
CA ALA A 200 -18.14 19.23 10.90
C ALA A 200 -17.32 20.53 10.96
N ALA A 201 -16.36 20.60 11.88
CA ALA A 201 -15.45 21.75 12.00
C ALA A 201 -14.58 21.92 10.75
N ALA A 202 -14.07 20.83 10.18
CA ALA A 202 -13.26 20.85 8.95
C ALA A 202 -14.07 21.37 7.75
N GLU A 203 -15.33 20.93 7.61
CA GLU A 203 -16.20 21.39 6.52
C GLU A 203 -16.57 22.88 6.69
N ARG A 204 -16.86 23.32 7.93
CA ARG A 204 -17.09 24.75 8.22
C ARG A 204 -15.89 25.60 7.83
N LYS A 205 -14.68 25.21 8.23
CA LYS A 205 -13.42 25.90 7.88
C LYS A 205 -13.22 25.95 6.37
N ARG A 206 -13.54 24.87 5.65
CA ARG A 206 -13.44 24.83 4.19
C ARG A 206 -14.40 25.80 3.52
N LEU A 207 -15.66 25.82 3.92
CA LEU A 207 -16.66 26.73 3.37
C LEU A 207 -16.29 28.19 3.63
N GLN A 208 -15.79 28.50 4.82
CA GLN A 208 -15.25 29.82 5.14
C GLN A 208 -14.07 30.19 4.23
N LYS A 209 -13.09 29.28 4.05
CA LYS A 209 -11.98 29.50 3.13
C LYS A 209 -12.44 29.74 1.70
N LYS A 210 -13.44 28.97 1.21
CA LYS A 210 -14.04 29.17 -0.12
C LYS A 210 -14.70 30.55 -0.24
N LYS A 211 -15.46 30.99 0.78
CA LYS A 211 -16.10 32.31 0.82
C LYS A 211 -15.08 33.44 0.80
N VAL A 212 -14.05 33.37 1.65
CA VAL A 212 -12.96 34.37 1.70
C VAL A 212 -12.23 34.47 0.35
N LEU A 213 -11.93 33.33 -0.29
CA LEU A 213 -11.31 33.32 -1.62
C LEU A 213 -12.24 33.92 -2.70
N SER A 214 -13.54 33.66 -2.63
CA SER A 214 -14.53 34.24 -3.54
C SER A 214 -14.57 35.75 -3.42
N GLN A 215 -14.72 36.27 -2.19
CA GLN A 215 -14.73 37.70 -1.90
C GLN A 215 -13.43 38.36 -2.39
N LYS A 216 -12.27 37.76 -2.12
CA LYS A 216 -10.97 38.27 -2.61
C LYS A 216 -10.91 38.37 -4.14
N LYS A 217 -11.49 37.40 -4.86
CA LYS A 217 -11.56 37.42 -6.35
C LYS A 217 -12.56 38.46 -6.87
N GLU A 218 -13.63 38.70 -6.14
CA GLU A 218 -14.61 39.74 -6.46
C GLU A 218 -14.03 41.14 -6.29
N PHE A 219 -13.38 41.43 -5.15
CA PHE A 219 -12.66 42.69 -4.93
C PHE A 219 -11.59 42.97 -6.00
N ARG A 220 -10.93 41.93 -6.53
CA ARG A 220 -9.97 42.07 -7.65
C ARG A 220 -10.63 42.44 -8.99
N ARG A 221 -11.86 41.97 -9.23
CA ARG A 221 -12.61 42.25 -10.47
C ARG A 221 -13.28 43.62 -10.43
N ASN A 222 -13.71 44.07 -9.26
CA ASN A 222 -14.41 45.35 -9.08
C ASN A 222 -13.50 46.60 -9.17
N ARG A 223 -12.30 46.49 -9.76
CA ARG A 223 -11.37 47.62 -9.98
C ARG A 223 -11.32 47.99 -11.46
N THR A 224 -12.50 48.17 -12.04
CA THR A 224 -12.71 48.77 -13.37
C THR A 224 -14.02 49.56 -13.34
N SER A 225 -13.95 50.79 -12.84
CA SER A 225 -14.68 51.91 -13.44
C SER A 225 -13.62 52.95 -13.80
N TRP A 226 -13.17 52.90 -15.05
CA TRP A 226 -12.57 54.07 -15.69
C TRP A 226 -13.71 54.69 -16.49
N ASP A 227 -14.53 55.48 -15.81
CA ASP A 227 -15.38 56.54 -16.35
C ASP A 227 -15.14 57.76 -15.44
#